data_AF-A0A3N1AYR1-F1
#
_entry.id   AF-A0A3N1AYR1-F1
#
_cell.length_a   1.000
_cell.length_b   1.000
_cell.length_c   1.000
_cell.angle_alpha   90.00
_cell.angle_beta   90.00
_cell.angle_gamma   90.00
#
_symmetry.space_group_name_H-M   'P 1'
#
loop_
_entity.id
_entity.type
_entity.pdbx_description
1 polymer ?
#
loop_
_entity_poly.entity_id
_entity_poly.type
_entity_poly.pdbx_seq_one_letter_code
_entity_poly.pdbx_strand_id
1 'polypeptide(L)'
;MDTDTAIVTELNGLRRRVPDVTGSVLTGVDGLLITHDLANAEAESIAALAAASVGLGRRFAMTAGHGDLRETVIHGNRGQVALYPVGDRALLAVLAGPGTDPGLLHAHGRRAARSIGELLRSKPAGNVAAPVPGLLDNHAPLAVRTPMATLPYNPALPRRRF
;
A
#
# COMPACT_ATOMS: atom_id res chain seq x y z
N MET A 1 -26.13 0.87 6.75
CA MET A 1 -25.56 0.12 5.62
C MET A 1 -24.21 -0.40 6.06
N ASP A 2 -23.89 -1.64 5.75
CA ASP A 2 -22.56 -2.20 6.00
C ASP A 2 -21.52 -1.49 5.11
N THR A 3 -20.37 -1.11 5.68
CA THR A 3 -19.33 -0.32 5.01
C THR A 3 -18.79 -1.06 3.79
N ASP A 4 -18.62 -2.37 3.89
CA ASP A 4 -18.05 -3.18 2.82
C ASP A 4 -19.01 -3.21 1.60
N THR A 5 -20.32 -3.26 1.86
CA THR A 5 -21.36 -3.12 0.82
C THR A 5 -21.36 -1.72 0.16
N ALA A 6 -21.15 -0.67 0.95
CA ALA A 6 -21.08 0.69 0.42
C ALA A 6 -19.85 0.90 -0.49
N ILE A 7 -18.71 0.30 -0.13
CA ILE A 7 -17.49 0.34 -0.95
C ILE A 7 -17.73 -0.37 -2.29
N VAL A 8 -18.27 -1.59 -2.28
CA VAL A 8 -18.59 -2.34 -3.52
C VAL A 8 -19.57 -1.55 -4.40
N THR A 9 -20.55 -0.88 -3.78
CA THR A 9 -21.49 -0.01 -4.51
C THR A 9 -20.78 1.14 -5.22
N GLU A 10 -19.78 1.74 -4.58
CA GLU A 10 -19.00 2.84 -5.17
C GLU A 10 -18.05 2.36 -6.28
N LEU A 11 -17.43 1.17 -6.14
CA LEU A 11 -16.64 0.54 -7.21
C LEU A 11 -17.51 0.25 -8.43
N ASN A 12 -18.68 -0.37 -8.23
CA ASN A 12 -19.64 -0.61 -9.31
C ASN A 12 -20.15 0.70 -9.92
N GLY A 13 -20.31 1.74 -9.09
CA GLY A 13 -20.65 3.09 -9.53
C GLY A 13 -19.59 3.70 -10.43
N LEU A 14 -18.30 3.51 -10.11
CA LEU A 14 -17.19 3.98 -10.93
C LEU A 14 -17.26 3.38 -12.34
N ARG A 15 -17.46 2.06 -12.43
CA ARG A 15 -17.60 1.34 -13.70
C ARG A 15 -18.81 1.80 -14.53
N ARG A 16 -19.92 2.15 -13.89
CA ARG A 16 -21.09 2.74 -14.60
C ARG A 16 -20.82 4.14 -15.13
N ARG A 17 -19.97 4.93 -14.46
CA ARG A 17 -19.66 6.32 -14.84
C ARG A 17 -18.57 6.40 -15.91
N VAL A 18 -17.70 5.39 -15.98
CA VAL A 18 -16.61 5.31 -16.96
C VAL A 18 -16.70 3.96 -17.67
N PRO A 19 -17.38 3.88 -18.83
CA PRO A 19 -17.69 2.62 -19.52
C PRO A 19 -16.46 1.76 -19.88
N ASP A 20 -15.31 2.40 -20.12
CA ASP A 20 -14.06 1.69 -20.47
C ASP A 20 -13.33 1.10 -19.26
N VAL A 21 -13.82 1.32 -18.02
CA VAL A 21 -13.29 0.66 -16.83
C VAL A 21 -13.65 -0.82 -16.87
N THR A 22 -12.63 -1.67 -16.89
CA THR A 22 -12.76 -3.12 -16.94
C THR A 22 -12.80 -3.76 -15.56
N GLY A 23 -12.29 -3.05 -14.54
CA GLY A 23 -12.42 -3.45 -13.15
C GLY A 23 -11.72 -2.51 -12.19
N SER A 24 -11.89 -2.75 -10.89
CA SER A 24 -11.22 -1.99 -9.83
C SER A 24 -10.92 -2.82 -8.59
N VAL A 25 -9.78 -2.55 -7.95
CA VAL A 25 -9.32 -3.22 -6.72
C VAL A 25 -9.11 -2.18 -5.63
N LEU A 26 -9.66 -2.43 -4.45
CA LEU A 26 -9.29 -1.74 -3.23
C LEU A 26 -8.34 -2.63 -2.43
N THR A 27 -7.18 -2.11 -2.07
CA THR A 27 -6.14 -2.83 -1.34
C THR A 27 -5.57 -1.99 -0.20
N GLY A 28 -5.01 -2.63 0.81
CA GLY A 28 -4.17 -1.98 1.81
C GLY A 28 -2.83 -1.51 1.22
N VAL A 29 -2.13 -0.64 1.94
CA VAL A 29 -0.76 -0.24 1.58
C VAL A 29 0.27 -1.38 1.70
N ASP A 30 -0.12 -2.48 2.33
CA ASP A 30 0.62 -3.74 2.45
C ASP A 30 0.37 -4.71 1.28
N GLY A 31 -0.55 -4.39 0.37
CA GLY A 31 -0.91 -5.24 -0.76
C GLY A 31 -1.97 -6.29 -0.45
N LEU A 32 -2.55 -6.28 0.75
CA LEU A 32 -3.67 -7.16 1.07
C LEU A 32 -4.96 -6.68 0.39
N LEU A 33 -5.66 -7.61 -0.25
CA LEU A 33 -6.93 -7.33 -0.92
C LEU A 33 -8.02 -6.99 0.11
N ILE A 34 -8.67 -5.83 -0.06
CA ILE A 34 -9.82 -5.43 0.77
C ILE A 34 -11.11 -5.87 0.05
N THR A 35 -11.27 -5.46 -1.21
CA THR A 35 -12.40 -5.85 -2.06
C THR A 35 -12.09 -5.51 -3.52
N HIS A 36 -12.87 -6.03 -4.47
CA HIS A 36 -12.70 -5.75 -5.89
C HIS A 36 -14.00 -5.88 -6.69
N ASP A 37 -14.03 -5.22 -7.85
CA ASP A 37 -14.98 -5.43 -8.95
C ASP A 37 -14.16 -5.88 -10.17
N LEU A 38 -13.66 -7.12 -10.15
CA LEU A 38 -12.98 -7.75 -11.28
C LEU A 38 -13.71 -9.02 -11.65
N ALA A 39 -13.80 -9.29 -12.96
CA ALA A 39 -14.38 -10.53 -13.47
C ALA A 39 -13.38 -11.70 -13.47
N ASN A 40 -12.09 -11.46 -13.22
CA ASN A 40 -11.03 -12.47 -13.24
C ASN A 40 -10.45 -12.73 -11.83
N ALA A 41 -9.71 -13.83 -11.70
CA ALA A 41 -9.12 -14.31 -10.44
C ALA A 41 -7.74 -13.68 -10.11
N GLU A 42 -7.45 -12.48 -10.60
CA GLU A 42 -6.14 -11.83 -10.42
C GLU A 42 -6.14 -10.70 -9.38
N ALA A 43 -7.23 -10.55 -8.62
CA ALA A 43 -7.42 -9.42 -7.71
C ALA A 43 -6.31 -9.31 -6.64
N GLU A 44 -5.88 -10.43 -6.05
CA GLU A 44 -4.81 -10.48 -5.05
C GLU A 44 -3.46 -10.08 -5.65
N SER A 45 -3.15 -10.56 -6.86
CA SER A 45 -1.92 -10.19 -7.57
C SER A 45 -1.89 -8.71 -7.92
N ILE A 46 -3.02 -8.17 -8.41
CA ILE A 46 -3.16 -6.75 -8.73
C ILE A 46 -3.05 -5.89 -7.46
N ALA A 47 -3.62 -6.33 -6.34
CA ALA A 47 -3.51 -5.67 -5.05
C ALA A 47 -2.05 -5.54 -4.61
N ALA A 48 -1.29 -6.64 -4.63
CA ALA A 48 0.13 -6.66 -4.28
C ALA A 48 0.97 -5.76 -5.21
N LEU A 49 0.75 -5.85 -6.53
CA LEU A 49 1.44 -5.03 -7.52
C LEU A 49 1.11 -3.54 -7.38
N ALA A 50 -0.14 -3.20 -7.06
CA ALA A 50 -0.57 -1.82 -6.82
C ALA A 50 0.14 -1.23 -5.60
N ALA A 51 0.20 -1.97 -4.48
CA ALA A 51 0.91 -1.54 -3.28
C ALA A 51 2.41 -1.33 -3.53
N ALA A 52 3.06 -2.27 -4.21
CA ALA A 52 4.47 -2.14 -4.59
C ALA A 52 4.71 -0.92 -5.49
N SER A 53 3.87 -0.72 -6.52
CA SER A 53 4.00 0.38 -7.48
C SER A 53 3.81 1.75 -6.83
N VAL A 54 2.83 1.88 -5.92
CA VAL A 54 2.63 3.12 -5.15
C VAL A 54 3.78 3.36 -4.17
N GLY A 55 4.31 2.30 -3.52
CA GLY A 55 5.48 2.41 -2.65
C GLY A 55 6.70 2.98 -3.38
N LEU A 56 6.98 2.46 -4.58
CA LEU A 56 8.05 2.95 -5.46
C LEU A 56 7.76 4.38 -5.93
N GLY A 57 6.53 4.68 -6.37
CA GLY A 57 6.12 6.01 -6.82
C GLY A 57 6.26 7.07 -5.73
N ARG A 58 5.85 6.76 -4.50
CA ARG A 58 6.03 7.63 -3.32
C ARG A 58 7.51 7.88 -3.06
N ARG A 59 8.33 6.83 -3.07
CA ARG A 59 9.77 6.97 -2.87
C ARG A 59 10.41 7.81 -3.97
N PHE A 60 10.00 7.62 -5.21
CA PHE A 60 10.49 8.37 -6.36
C PHE A 60 10.11 9.86 -6.25
N ALA A 61 8.83 10.17 -6.01
CA ALA A 61 8.34 11.54 -5.86
C ALA A 61 9.07 12.29 -4.73
N MET A 62 9.26 11.64 -3.57
CA MET A 62 10.03 12.19 -2.45
C MET A 62 11.49 12.44 -2.83
N THR A 63 12.14 11.46 -3.47
CA THR A 63 13.56 11.55 -3.86
C THR A 63 13.77 12.64 -4.92
N ALA A 64 12.81 12.83 -5.82
CA ALA A 64 12.83 13.88 -6.84
C ALA A 64 12.39 15.27 -6.32
N GLY A 65 11.99 15.40 -5.05
CA GLY A 65 11.57 16.68 -4.48
C GLY A 65 10.17 17.14 -4.91
N HIS A 66 9.31 16.22 -5.35
CA HIS A 66 7.93 16.51 -5.78
C HIS A 66 6.87 16.30 -4.70
N GLY A 67 7.29 15.94 -3.48
CA GLY A 67 6.40 15.75 -2.33
C GLY A 67 5.55 14.48 -2.45
N ASP A 68 4.30 14.57 -2.03
CA ASP A 68 3.39 13.42 -1.95
C ASP A 68 2.95 12.93 -3.34
N LEU A 69 2.96 11.61 -3.51
CA LEU A 69 2.42 10.95 -4.69
C LEU A 69 0.91 11.15 -4.77
N ARG A 70 0.43 11.76 -5.86
CA ARG A 70 -1.01 11.92 -6.13
C ARG A 70 -1.64 10.69 -6.77
N GLU A 71 -0.95 10.11 -7.74
CA GLU A 71 -1.38 8.91 -8.47
C GLU A 71 -0.20 8.31 -9.23
N THR A 72 -0.34 7.04 -9.62
CA THR A 72 0.56 6.35 -10.56
C THR A 72 -0.27 5.82 -11.71
N VAL A 73 0.20 6.00 -12.96
CA VAL A 73 -0.46 5.47 -14.15
C VAL A 73 0.51 4.58 -14.91
N ILE A 74 0.07 3.36 -15.22
CA ILE A 74 0.84 2.37 -15.98
C ILE A 74 0.09 2.13 -17.29
N HIS A 75 0.71 2.47 -18.40
CA HIS A 75 0.17 2.23 -19.73
C HIS A 75 0.71 0.91 -20.29
N GLY A 76 -0.19 0.06 -20.76
CA GLY A 76 0.11 -1.13 -21.55
C GLY A 76 -0.49 -1.02 -22.95
N ASN A 77 -0.10 -1.92 -23.84
CA ASN A 77 -0.66 -1.98 -25.20
C ASN A 77 -2.17 -2.29 -25.25
N ARG A 78 -2.74 -2.81 -24.16
CA ARG A 78 -4.14 -3.24 -24.04
C ARG A 78 -4.96 -2.38 -23.07
N GLY A 79 -4.41 -1.26 -22.60
CA GLY A 79 -5.11 -0.41 -21.64
C GLY A 79 -4.18 0.25 -20.65
N GLN A 80 -4.75 0.68 -19.53
CA GLN A 80 -4.02 1.37 -18.48
C GLN A 80 -4.51 0.93 -17.09
N VAL A 81 -3.59 1.04 -16.12
CA VAL A 81 -3.89 0.88 -14.71
C VAL A 81 -3.57 2.18 -14.00
N ALA A 82 -4.57 2.79 -13.38
CA ALA A 82 -4.41 3.99 -12.58
C ALA A 82 -4.53 3.65 -11.09
N LEU A 83 -3.55 4.07 -10.29
CA LEU A 83 -3.44 3.80 -8.87
C LEU A 83 -3.60 5.10 -8.09
N TYR A 84 -4.60 5.15 -7.21
CA TYR A 84 -4.93 6.32 -6.41
C TYR A 84 -4.79 5.99 -4.93
N PRO A 85 -3.96 6.72 -4.16
CA PRO A 85 -3.95 6.60 -2.71
C PRO A 85 -5.33 6.94 -2.10
N VAL A 86 -5.76 6.13 -1.13
CA VAL A 86 -6.99 6.30 -0.36
C VAL A 86 -6.60 6.54 1.10
N GLY A 87 -6.35 7.80 1.43
CA GLY A 87 -5.75 8.18 2.70
C GLY A 87 -4.40 7.50 2.92
N ASP A 88 -4.12 7.12 4.17
CA ASP A 88 -2.80 6.58 4.56
C ASP A 88 -2.74 5.05 4.56
N ARG A 89 -3.88 4.38 4.41
CA ARG A 89 -4.01 2.94 4.70
C ARG A 89 -4.46 2.08 3.54
N ALA A 90 -5.03 2.69 2.48
CA ALA A 90 -5.54 1.95 1.34
C ALA A 90 -5.19 2.61 0.02
N LEU A 91 -5.37 1.87 -1.07
CA LEU A 91 -5.10 2.26 -2.45
C LEU A 91 -6.23 1.72 -3.34
N LEU A 92 -6.68 2.53 -4.28
CA LEU A 92 -7.64 2.15 -5.32
C LEU A 92 -6.89 1.97 -6.64
N ALA A 93 -6.88 0.75 -7.17
CA ALA A 93 -6.44 0.45 -8.52
C ALA A 93 -7.65 0.41 -9.46
N VAL A 94 -7.57 1.09 -10.60
CA VAL A 94 -8.61 1.11 -11.63
C VAL A 94 -7.99 0.65 -12.94
N LEU A 95 -8.55 -0.41 -13.51
CA LEU A 95 -8.14 -0.98 -14.78
C LEU A 95 -9.08 -0.46 -15.87
N ALA A 96 -8.51 0.01 -16.97
CA ALA A 96 -9.30 0.58 -18.06
C ALA A 96 -8.73 0.19 -19.43
N GLY A 97 -9.60 0.07 -20.41
CA GLY A 97 -9.24 -0.30 -21.79
C GLY A 97 -8.44 0.79 -22.52
N PRO A 98 -7.92 0.49 -23.73
CA PRO A 98 -7.04 1.38 -24.48
C PRO A 98 -7.73 2.63 -25.03
N GLY A 99 -9.07 2.65 -25.07
CA GLY A 99 -9.88 3.79 -25.53
C GLY A 99 -10.30 4.77 -24.44
N THR A 100 -9.92 4.51 -23.18
CA THR A 100 -10.42 5.30 -22.05
C THR A 100 -9.91 6.74 -22.10
N ASP A 101 -10.83 7.70 -21.97
CA ASP A 101 -10.49 9.12 -21.76
C ASP A 101 -9.72 9.28 -20.42
N PRO A 102 -8.43 9.67 -20.45
CA PRO A 102 -7.63 9.82 -19.23
C PRO A 102 -8.19 10.88 -18.28
N GLY A 103 -8.72 11.98 -18.81
CA GLY A 103 -9.30 13.06 -18.01
C GLY A 103 -10.52 12.58 -17.25
N LEU A 104 -11.40 11.85 -17.93
CA LEU A 104 -12.60 11.26 -17.32
C LEU A 104 -12.23 10.19 -16.27
N LEU A 105 -11.26 9.33 -16.58
CA LEU A 105 -10.77 8.29 -15.68
C LEU A 105 -10.20 8.89 -14.40
N HIS A 106 -9.36 9.92 -14.50
CA HIS A 106 -8.77 10.59 -13.34
C HIS A 106 -9.82 11.35 -12.52
N ALA A 107 -10.75 12.05 -13.18
CA ALA A 107 -11.82 12.78 -12.48
C ALA A 107 -12.69 11.85 -11.63
N HIS A 108 -13.14 10.73 -12.21
CA HIS A 108 -13.97 9.77 -11.49
C HIS A 108 -13.17 8.89 -10.53
N GLY A 109 -11.95 8.49 -10.89
CA GLY A 109 -11.06 7.67 -10.06
C GLY A 109 -10.67 8.39 -8.77
N ARG A 110 -10.24 9.66 -8.84
CA ARG A 110 -9.92 10.47 -7.65
C ARG A 110 -11.16 10.72 -6.78
N ARG A 111 -12.32 10.94 -7.40
CA ARG A 111 -13.59 11.10 -6.67
C ARG A 111 -13.95 9.82 -5.91
N ALA A 112 -13.85 8.66 -6.55
CA ALA A 112 -14.12 7.36 -5.94
C ALA A 112 -13.14 7.08 -4.79
N ALA A 113 -11.84 7.30 -5.01
CA ALA A 113 -10.81 7.15 -3.97
C ALA A 113 -11.12 8.00 -2.72
N ARG A 114 -11.49 9.27 -2.90
CA ARG A 114 -11.91 10.14 -1.79
C ARG A 114 -13.18 9.62 -1.10
N SER A 115 -14.20 9.22 -1.87
CA SER A 115 -15.45 8.69 -1.31
C SER A 115 -15.23 7.43 -0.48
N ILE A 116 -14.40 6.51 -0.97
CA ILE A 116 -14.04 5.27 -0.27
C ILE A 116 -13.22 5.60 0.99
N GLY A 117 -12.33 6.59 0.94
CA GLY A 117 -11.58 7.04 2.11
C GLY A 117 -12.47 7.50 3.25
N GLU A 118 -13.55 8.22 2.95
CA GLU A 118 -14.55 8.63 3.96
C GLU A 118 -15.31 7.43 4.53
N LEU A 119 -15.67 6.45 3.69
CA LEU A 119 -16.30 5.19 4.14
C LEU A 119 -15.37 4.40 5.07
N LEU A 120 -14.08 4.29 4.74
CA LEU A 120 -13.09 3.58 5.55
C LEU A 120 -12.81 4.28 6.88
N ARG A 121 -12.84 5.62 6.94
CA ARG A 121 -12.67 6.37 8.19
C ARG A 121 -13.80 6.10 9.19
N SER A 122 -15.00 5.82 8.69
CA SER A 122 -16.18 5.48 9.51
C SER A 122 -16.08 4.09 10.16
N LYS A 123 -15.20 3.21 9.64
CA LYS A 123 -14.83 1.95 10.25
C LYS A 123 -13.72 2.27 11.27
N PRO A 124 -13.92 2.11 12.59
CA PRO A 124 -12.83 2.26 13.53
C PRO A 124 -11.77 1.25 13.11
N ALA A 125 -10.59 1.75 12.75
CA ALA A 125 -9.49 0.89 12.36
C ALA A 125 -9.27 -0.11 13.49
N GLY A 126 -9.51 -1.39 13.20
CA GLY A 126 -9.16 -2.47 14.10
C GLY A 126 -7.73 -2.22 14.54
N ASN A 127 -7.56 -2.00 15.84
CA ASN A 127 -6.37 -1.54 16.54
C ASN A 127 -5.06 -1.94 15.83
N VAL A 128 -4.58 -1.09 14.92
CA VAL A 128 -3.18 -1.14 14.51
C VAL A 128 -2.47 -0.60 15.74
N ALA A 129 -1.78 -1.50 16.44
CA ALA A 129 -1.15 -1.25 17.73
C ALA A 129 -0.68 0.20 17.82
N ALA A 130 -1.18 0.90 18.84
CA ALA A 130 -0.79 2.27 19.14
C ALA A 130 0.71 2.47 18.89
N PRO A 131 1.14 3.60 18.29
CA PRO A 131 2.56 3.91 18.23
C PRO A 131 3.08 3.77 19.65
N VAL A 132 4.03 2.85 19.87
CA VAL A 132 4.59 2.59 21.20
C VAL A 132 5.03 3.95 21.75
N PRO A 133 4.37 4.48 22.80
CA PRO A 133 4.72 5.79 23.31
C PRO A 133 6.15 5.70 23.86
N GLY A 134 7.09 6.38 23.21
CA GLY A 134 8.50 6.38 23.62
C GLY A 134 9.54 6.35 22.49
N LEU A 135 9.16 6.11 21.23
CA LEU A 135 10.12 6.10 20.10
C LEU A 135 10.30 7.47 19.44
N LEU A 136 10.37 8.55 20.22
CA LEU A 136 10.81 9.87 19.74
C LEU A 136 12.12 10.32 20.40
N ASP A 137 12.64 9.57 21.36
CA ASP A 137 13.94 9.85 22.00
C ASP A 137 15.03 8.96 21.39
N ASN A 138 15.34 9.16 20.11
CA ASN A 138 16.47 8.48 19.47
C ASN A 138 17.84 9.09 19.82
N HIS A 139 17.94 9.66 21.04
CA HIS A 139 19.15 10.17 21.67
C HIS A 139 19.44 9.49 23.02
N ALA A 140 18.72 8.42 23.36
CA ALA A 140 19.20 7.54 24.42
C ALA A 140 20.63 7.11 24.06
N PRO A 141 21.64 7.40 24.91
CA PRO A 141 23.00 6.99 24.61
C PRO A 141 22.95 5.48 24.38
N LEU A 142 23.47 5.04 23.23
CA LEU A 142 23.68 3.64 22.92
C LEU A 142 24.15 2.97 24.21
N ALA A 143 23.30 2.13 24.81
CA ALA A 143 23.66 1.43 26.02
C ALA A 143 25.00 0.78 25.75
N VAL A 144 26.01 1.18 26.54
CA VAL A 144 27.39 0.73 26.43
C VAL A 144 27.35 -0.76 26.15
N ARG A 145 27.83 -1.18 24.97
CA ARG A 145 27.95 -2.60 24.66
C ARG A 145 28.75 -3.20 25.79
N THR A 146 28.13 -4.03 26.62
CA THR A 146 28.84 -4.80 27.63
C THR A 146 29.97 -5.51 26.89
N PRO A 147 31.25 -5.22 27.18
CA PRO A 147 32.33 -5.92 26.53
C PRO A 147 32.14 -7.41 26.83
N MET A 148 32.21 -8.22 25.78
CA MET A 148 32.10 -9.66 25.86
C MET A 148 33.11 -10.15 26.90
N ALA A 149 32.64 -10.83 27.95
CA ALA A 149 33.53 -11.41 28.95
C ALA A 149 34.52 -12.34 28.23
N THR A 150 35.80 -11.96 28.24
CA THR A 150 36.85 -12.79 27.68
C THR A 150 36.93 -14.04 28.54
N LEU A 151 36.65 -15.21 27.95
CA LEU A 151 36.88 -16.48 28.63
C LEU A 151 38.37 -16.53 29.02
N PRO A 152 38.70 -16.84 30.29
CA PRO A 152 40.10 -16.91 30.71
C PRO A 152 40.80 -18.02 29.91
N TYR A 153 41.84 -17.63 29.18
CA TYR A 153 42.74 -18.56 28.52
C TYR A 153 43.45 -19.40 29.59
N ASN A 154 43.15 -20.71 29.62
CA ASN A 154 43.81 -21.65 30.52
C ASN A 154 44.89 -22.43 29.74
N PRO A 155 46.19 -22.14 29.92
CA PRO A 155 47.27 -22.83 29.22
C PRO A 155 47.51 -24.28 29.68
N ALA A 156 46.80 -24.76 30.71
CA ALA A 156 47.03 -26.07 31.31
C ALA A 156 46.24 -27.23 30.65
N LEU A 157 45.52 -27.00 29.54
CA LEU A 157 44.84 -28.09 28.84
C LEU A 157 45.87 -28.95 28.09
N PRO A 158 46.01 -30.25 28.42
CA PRO A 158 46.91 -31.13 27.70
C PRO A 158 46.45 -31.23 26.24
N ARG A 159 47.35 -30.89 25.31
CA ARG A 159 47.14 -31.10 23.88
C ARG A 159 46.98 -32.60 23.64
N ARG A 160 45.74 -33.08 23.47
CA ARG A 160 45.46 -34.42 22.96
C ARG A 160 46.15 -34.55 21.61
N ARG A 161 47.26 -35.29 21.58
CA ARG A 161 47.89 -35.77 20.35
C ARG A 161 46.98 -36.88 19.82
N PHE A 162 46.60 -36.76 18.55
CA PHE A 162 46.06 -37.89 17.79
C PHE A 162 47.15 -38.93 17.57
#